data_AF-A0A842YE69-F1
#
_entry.id   AF-A0A842YE69-F1
#
_cell.length_a   1.000
_cell.length_b   1.000
_cell.length_c   1.000
_cell.angle_alpha   90.00
_cell.angle_beta   90.00
_cell.angle_gamma   90.00
#
_symmetry.space_group_name_H-M   'P 1'
#
loop_
_entity.id
_entity.type
_entity.pdbx_description
1 polymer ?
#
loop_
_entity_poly.entity_id
_entity_poly.type
_entity_poly.pdbx_seq_one_letter_code
_entity_poly.pdbx_strand_id
1 'polypeptide(L)'
;DIQKEVREVSRKLEDLQSDDAKISGEMVRKCLKAQCQTGYRLGIYHNLQVWESAIAHSGILSLARDMILNCDNISIPEDGDKAGCIVANLSVIDEFKDMQDPYKILFRSDGTRTYTGADVALQLWKFGLVKDPFKYTVFEKQPNGEDVKRTALEGKEGNFGKFDIVLNVIASRQAHPQKMVYTVLDLMGYSKESQNSHHIAYEFVGLEGEDFSGRHGTWIGYSVDDVIDKATELAMVEVDKRNPEDSDEFKEAVANQVAVGAMRYFMLNASPDRKITFRWEQALDFNGDAAPYLQYALARANRILEKTEPGNGKIELSKIVSDPEFELVKAISKFPEEILEVARAMRKEVWGTSFISNRITAYGYNLATLFSKFYDSCPVLKAEPGVREARLAIVESFRITMANCLRVLGIPVINRM
;
A
#
# COMPACT_ATOMS: atom_id res chain seq x y z
N ASP A 1 23.03 27.96 20.00
CA ASP A 1 22.19 28.96 19.28
C ASP A 1 21.20 28.32 18.32
N ILE A 2 21.64 27.55 17.31
CA ILE A 2 20.74 26.89 16.32
C ILE A 2 19.61 26.05 16.95
N GLN A 3 19.88 25.22 17.97
CA GLN A 3 18.82 24.42 18.61
C GLN A 3 17.76 25.28 19.32
N LYS A 4 18.15 26.46 19.81
CA LYS A 4 17.23 27.41 20.45
C LYS A 4 16.35 28.06 19.38
N GLU A 5 16.95 28.49 18.28
CA GLU A 5 16.22 29.02 17.12
C GLU A 5 15.22 28.01 16.54
N VAL A 6 15.62 26.74 16.36
CA VAL A 6 14.72 25.67 15.90
C VAL A 6 13.53 25.52 16.85
N ARG A 7 13.75 25.52 18.17
CA ARG A 7 12.66 25.44 19.17
C ARG A 7 11.75 26.66 19.13
N GLU A 8 12.30 27.86 18.92
CA GLU A 8 11.51 29.08 18.79
C GLU A 8 10.64 29.04 17.54
N VAL A 9 11.17 28.60 16.40
CA VAL A 9 10.39 28.38 15.18
C VAL A 9 9.32 27.32 15.40
N SER A 10 9.64 26.17 15.99
CA SER A 10 8.65 25.12 16.28
C SER A 10 7.48 25.64 17.13
N ARG A 11 7.74 26.47 18.14
CA ARG A 11 6.65 27.09 18.95
C ARG A 11 5.76 28.01 18.11
N LYS A 12 6.34 28.83 17.23
CA LYS A 12 5.55 29.68 16.33
C LYS A 12 4.70 28.85 15.38
N LEU A 13 5.23 27.74 14.86
CA LEU A 13 4.49 26.82 13.99
C LEU A 13 3.29 26.17 14.67
N GLU A 14 3.32 25.98 15.99
CA GLU A 14 2.20 25.45 16.78
C GLU A 14 1.11 26.51 17.06
N ASP A 15 1.45 27.81 17.01
CA ASP A 15 0.48 28.89 17.11
C ASP A 15 -0.18 29.14 15.75
N LEU A 16 -1.42 28.65 15.59
CA LEU A 16 -2.22 28.77 14.36
C LEU A 16 -2.44 30.22 13.89
N GLN A 17 -2.30 31.21 14.77
CA GLN A 17 -2.46 32.63 14.42
C GLN A 17 -1.17 33.26 13.89
N SER A 18 -0.02 32.61 14.11
CA SER A 18 1.28 33.13 13.69
C SER A 18 1.42 33.12 12.16
N ASP A 19 2.22 34.04 11.65
CA ASP A 19 2.53 34.08 10.22
C ASP A 19 3.40 32.88 9.80
N ASP A 20 4.28 32.40 10.68
CA ASP A 20 5.06 31.18 10.47
C ASP A 20 4.16 29.96 10.23
N ALA A 21 3.10 29.79 11.03
CA ALA A 21 2.15 28.69 10.86
C ALA A 21 1.37 28.77 9.54
N LYS A 22 0.98 29.99 9.11
CA LYS A 22 0.32 30.20 7.81
C LYS A 22 1.25 29.85 6.65
N ILE A 23 2.48 30.37 6.67
CA ILE A 23 3.52 30.10 5.65
C ILE A 23 3.82 28.60 5.59
N SER A 24 4.04 27.96 6.74
CA SER A 24 4.28 26.52 6.82
C SER A 24 3.10 25.71 6.29
N GLY A 25 1.86 26.11 6.62
CA GLY A 25 0.66 25.49 6.09
C GLY A 25 0.57 25.55 4.55
N GLU A 26 0.98 26.65 3.93
CA GLU A 26 1.08 26.75 2.47
C GLU A 26 2.18 25.85 1.89
N MET A 27 3.36 25.85 2.52
CA MET A 27 4.49 25.03 2.10
C MET A 27 4.15 23.53 2.16
N VAL A 28 3.59 23.07 3.29
CA VAL A 28 3.14 21.68 3.47
C VAL A 28 2.11 21.30 2.41
N ARG A 29 1.14 22.16 2.09
CA ARG A 29 0.18 21.91 1.00
C ARG A 29 0.88 21.72 -0.35
N LYS A 30 1.86 22.56 -0.69
CA LYS A 30 2.60 22.45 -1.96
C LYS A 30 3.43 21.16 -2.01
N CYS A 31 4.17 20.85 -0.94
CA CYS A 31 4.97 19.63 -0.85
C CYS A 31 4.08 18.38 -0.95
N LEU A 32 2.95 18.35 -0.24
CA LEU A 32 2.06 17.20 -0.26
C LEU A 32 1.39 17.01 -1.63
N LYS A 33 1.04 18.11 -2.32
CA LYS A 33 0.55 18.02 -3.71
C LYS A 33 1.59 17.40 -4.65
N ALA A 34 2.86 17.81 -4.55
CA ALA A 34 3.93 17.21 -5.34
C ALA A 34 4.08 15.70 -5.04
N GLN A 35 4.06 15.31 -3.76
CA GLN A 35 4.10 13.90 -3.37
C GLN A 35 2.88 13.11 -3.88
N CYS A 36 1.69 13.72 -3.89
CA CYS A 36 0.50 13.11 -4.48
C CYS A 36 0.65 12.91 -5.99
N GLN A 37 1.25 13.86 -6.71
CA GLN A 37 1.53 13.71 -8.15
C GLN A 37 2.43 12.51 -8.42
N THR A 38 3.51 12.33 -7.66
CA THR A 38 4.35 11.11 -7.71
C THR A 38 3.51 9.85 -7.46
N GLY A 39 2.63 9.87 -6.45
CA GLY A 39 1.70 8.78 -6.16
C GLY A 39 0.74 8.47 -7.31
N TYR A 40 0.19 9.48 -7.97
CA TYR A 40 -0.71 9.31 -9.10
C TYR A 40 -0.02 8.66 -10.31
N ARG A 41 1.27 8.95 -10.53
CA ARG A 41 2.07 8.25 -11.56
C ARG A 41 2.14 6.75 -11.30
N LEU A 42 2.13 6.33 -10.04
CA LEU A 42 2.07 4.92 -9.63
C LEU A 42 0.65 4.34 -9.52
N GLY A 43 -0.38 5.12 -9.86
CA GLY A 43 -1.78 4.73 -9.68
C GLY A 43 -2.21 4.62 -8.21
N ILE A 44 -1.58 5.39 -7.32
CA ILE A 44 -1.88 5.42 -5.88
C ILE A 44 -2.76 6.63 -5.57
N TYR A 45 -3.91 6.37 -4.96
CA TYR A 45 -4.92 7.37 -4.62
C TYR A 45 -5.35 7.22 -3.16
N HIS A 46 -5.86 8.29 -2.57
CA HIS A 46 -6.29 8.32 -1.18
C HIS A 46 -7.72 8.84 -1.06
N ASN A 47 -8.50 8.30 -0.13
CA ASN A 47 -9.83 8.82 0.18
C ASN A 47 -9.79 9.96 1.21
N LEU A 48 -8.86 9.86 2.18
CA LEU A 48 -8.75 10.79 3.30
C LEU A 48 -7.29 10.98 3.70
N GLN A 49 -6.91 12.22 3.94
CA GLN A 49 -5.66 12.61 4.61
C GLN A 49 -5.97 13.07 6.03
N VAL A 50 -5.34 12.44 7.02
CA VAL A 50 -5.44 12.86 8.42
C VAL A 50 -4.22 13.71 8.76
N TRP A 51 -4.46 14.97 9.09
CA TRP A 51 -3.43 15.98 9.31
C TRP A 51 -3.17 16.16 10.81
N GLU A 52 -1.89 16.17 11.19
CA GLU A 52 -1.47 16.31 12.60
C GLU A 52 -1.99 17.58 13.25
N SER A 53 -2.09 18.70 12.51
CA SER A 53 -2.68 19.93 13.05
C SER A 53 -4.16 19.77 13.41
N ALA A 54 -4.91 18.96 12.66
CA ALA A 54 -6.28 18.63 13.04
C ALA A 54 -6.32 17.71 14.27
N ILE A 55 -5.40 16.75 14.39
CA ILE A 55 -5.28 15.89 15.58
C ILE A 55 -4.98 16.76 16.83
N ALA A 56 -4.04 17.69 16.71
CA ALA A 56 -3.62 18.56 17.81
C ALA A 56 -4.72 19.51 18.30
N HIS A 57 -5.60 20.00 17.42
CA HIS A 57 -6.52 21.10 17.75
C HIS A 57 -8.03 20.78 17.62
N SER A 58 -8.42 19.60 17.13
CA SER A 58 -9.85 19.22 17.02
C SER A 58 -10.47 18.79 18.35
N GLY A 59 -9.65 18.49 19.36
CA GLY A 59 -10.11 17.92 20.64
C GLY A 59 -10.11 16.40 20.70
N ILE A 60 -9.70 15.69 19.63
CA ILE A 60 -9.58 14.22 19.65
C ILE A 60 -8.68 13.71 20.78
N LEU A 61 -7.56 14.40 21.03
CA LEU A 61 -6.63 14.04 22.10
C LEU A 61 -7.28 14.16 23.48
N SER A 62 -8.10 15.19 23.71
CA SER A 62 -8.85 15.36 24.96
C SER A 62 -9.90 14.25 25.12
N LEU A 63 -10.68 13.97 24.08
CA LEU A 63 -11.68 12.89 24.11
C LEU A 63 -11.04 11.53 24.41
N ALA A 64 -9.92 11.23 23.74
CA ALA A 64 -9.17 10.00 23.98
C ALA A 64 -8.59 9.96 25.39
N ARG A 65 -7.99 11.06 25.87
CA ARG A 65 -7.44 11.16 27.22
C ARG A 65 -8.50 10.92 28.28
N ASP A 66 -9.66 11.54 28.17
CA ASP A 66 -10.74 11.41 29.13
C ASP A 66 -11.29 9.97 29.14
N MET A 67 -11.34 9.31 27.98
CA MET A 67 -11.70 7.89 27.87
C MET A 67 -10.64 6.97 28.50
N ILE A 68 -9.36 7.24 28.24
CA ILE A 68 -8.19 6.53 28.77
C ILE A 68 -8.16 6.59 30.32
N LEU A 69 -8.49 7.74 30.91
CA LEU A 69 -8.50 7.93 32.36
C LEU A 69 -9.59 7.14 33.10
N ASN A 70 -10.61 6.64 32.39
CA ASN A 70 -11.66 5.81 32.98
C ASN A 70 -11.30 4.32 33.06
N CYS A 71 -10.05 3.95 32.74
CA CYS A 71 -9.60 2.56 32.73
C CYS A 71 -8.79 2.22 33.98
N ASP A 72 -9.12 1.10 34.65
CA ASP A 72 -8.52 0.69 35.92
C ASP A 72 -6.99 0.50 35.87
N ASN A 73 -6.46 0.13 34.70
CA ASN A 73 -5.03 -0.10 34.49
C ASN A 73 -4.27 1.18 34.08
N ILE A 74 -4.92 2.34 34.18
CA ILE A 74 -4.35 3.63 33.81
C ILE A 74 -4.48 4.57 35.01
N SER A 75 -3.39 5.25 35.37
CA SER A 75 -3.36 6.09 36.57
C SER A 75 -2.53 7.35 36.36
N ILE A 76 -2.63 8.26 37.33
CA ILE A 76 -1.79 9.44 37.44
C ILE A 76 -1.00 9.30 38.74
N PRO A 77 0.29 8.93 38.70
CA PRO A 77 1.10 8.83 39.91
C PRO A 77 1.21 10.18 40.61
N GLU A 78 1.14 10.20 41.94
CA GLU A 78 1.28 11.42 42.74
C GLU A 78 2.76 11.78 42.97
N ASP A 79 3.63 10.76 43.08
CA ASP A 79 5.05 10.90 43.43
C ASP A 79 5.97 10.15 42.45
N GLY A 80 7.27 10.49 42.51
CA GLY A 80 8.33 9.88 41.71
C GLY A 80 8.51 10.49 40.31
N ASP A 81 9.37 9.89 39.48
CA ASP A 81 9.79 10.45 38.19
C ASP A 81 8.67 10.59 37.14
N LYS A 82 7.52 9.95 37.38
CA LYS A 82 6.32 10.00 36.52
C LYS A 82 5.15 10.75 37.16
N ALA A 83 5.38 11.47 38.25
CA ALA A 83 4.35 12.25 38.94
C ALA A 83 3.59 13.16 37.97
N GLY A 84 2.25 13.15 38.05
CA GLY A 84 1.35 13.93 37.21
C GLY A 84 1.22 13.45 35.76
N CYS A 85 1.95 12.43 35.32
CA CYS A 85 1.79 11.86 33.98
C CYS A 85 0.63 10.86 33.94
N ILE A 86 -0.05 10.74 32.80
CA ILE A 86 -1.02 9.66 32.57
C ILE A 86 -0.25 8.44 32.09
N VAL A 87 -0.26 7.36 32.87
CA VAL A 87 0.52 6.15 32.60
C VAL A 87 -0.37 4.92 32.49
N ALA A 88 -0.09 4.06 31.52
CA ALA A 88 -0.65 2.71 31.46
C ALA A 88 0.25 1.75 32.25
N ASN A 89 -0.34 0.99 33.18
CA ASN A 89 0.35 -0.06 33.92
C ASN A 89 0.37 -1.35 33.10
N LEU A 90 1.54 -1.70 32.56
CA LEU A 90 1.73 -2.91 31.77
C LEU A 90 1.93 -4.16 32.65
N SER A 91 2.17 -4.03 33.95
CA SER A 91 2.53 -5.16 34.82
C SER A 91 1.42 -6.22 34.96
N VAL A 92 0.19 -5.86 34.58
CA VAL A 92 -0.98 -6.76 34.59
C VAL A 92 -0.98 -7.74 33.41
N ILE A 93 -0.05 -7.56 32.47
CA ILE A 93 0.14 -8.44 31.32
C ILE A 93 1.37 -9.31 31.59
N ASP A 94 1.21 -10.63 31.45
CA ASP A 94 2.24 -11.62 31.79
C ASP A 94 3.60 -11.35 31.13
N GLU A 95 3.60 -10.79 29.92
CA GLU A 95 4.84 -10.44 29.21
C GLU A 95 5.65 -9.33 29.89
N PHE A 96 4.99 -8.39 30.58
CA PHE A 96 5.62 -7.20 31.14
C PHE A 96 5.73 -7.23 32.67
N LYS A 97 5.27 -8.31 33.32
CA LYS A 97 5.22 -8.42 34.80
C LYS A 97 6.58 -8.28 35.49
N ASP A 98 7.65 -8.72 34.83
CA ASP A 98 9.02 -8.73 35.36
C ASP A 98 9.84 -7.51 34.89
N MET A 99 9.21 -6.56 34.17
CA MET A 99 9.89 -5.32 33.77
C MET A 99 10.19 -4.44 34.98
N GLN A 100 11.39 -3.87 35.03
CA GLN A 100 11.77 -2.90 36.07
C GLN A 100 10.90 -1.64 36.08
N ASP A 101 10.44 -1.20 34.91
CA ASP A 101 9.57 -0.03 34.75
C ASP A 101 8.41 -0.38 33.82
N PRO A 102 7.30 -0.96 34.35
CA PRO A 102 6.16 -1.39 33.55
C PRO A 102 5.20 -0.23 33.22
N TYR A 103 5.56 1.03 33.46
CA TYR A 103 4.67 2.17 33.26
C TYR A 103 4.95 2.89 31.95
N LYS A 104 3.98 2.83 31.03
CA LYS A 104 4.05 3.55 29.75
C LYS A 104 3.36 4.90 29.85
N ILE A 105 4.13 5.98 29.74
CA ILE A 105 3.58 7.36 29.69
C ILE A 105 2.82 7.56 28.38
N LEU A 106 1.54 7.94 28.48
CA LEU A 106 0.67 8.31 27.36
C LEU A 106 0.60 9.83 27.20
N PHE A 107 0.44 10.54 28.31
CA PHE A 107 0.47 12.00 28.38
C PHE A 107 1.39 12.45 29.52
N ARG A 108 2.18 13.50 29.27
CA ARG A 108 3.07 14.11 30.26
C ARG A 108 2.28 14.98 31.25
N SER A 109 2.92 15.33 32.36
CA SER A 109 2.34 16.16 33.42
C SER A 109 1.96 17.58 32.99
N ASP A 110 2.61 18.11 31.96
CA ASP A 110 2.25 19.38 31.32
C ASP A 110 1.08 19.24 30.32
N GLY A 111 0.48 18.06 30.22
CA GLY A 111 -0.59 17.73 29.26
C GLY A 111 -0.08 17.39 27.86
N THR A 112 1.23 17.44 27.60
CA THR A 112 1.81 17.11 26.30
C THR A 112 1.64 15.62 25.99
N ARG A 113 0.99 15.30 24.87
CA ARG A 113 0.90 13.94 24.33
C ARG A 113 2.27 13.34 23.99
N THR A 114 2.44 12.05 24.27
CA THR A 114 3.53 11.26 23.69
C THR A 114 3.11 10.69 22.33
N TYR A 115 4.06 10.16 21.55
CA TYR A 115 3.72 9.44 20.31
C TYR A 115 2.75 8.29 20.55
N THR A 116 2.97 7.49 21.60
CA THR A 116 2.07 6.39 21.96
C THR A 116 0.67 6.91 22.33
N GLY A 117 0.57 8.01 23.10
CA GLY A 117 -0.74 8.61 23.42
C GLY A 117 -1.49 9.10 22.18
N ALA A 118 -0.79 9.72 21.23
CA ALA A 118 -1.38 10.18 19.97
C ALA A 118 -1.83 8.99 19.10
N ASP A 119 -1.01 7.95 18.97
CA ASP A 119 -1.35 6.75 18.20
C ASP A 119 -2.57 6.01 18.79
N VAL A 120 -2.65 5.89 20.13
CA VAL A 120 -3.84 5.33 20.80
C VAL A 120 -5.08 6.18 20.50
N ALA A 121 -4.99 7.50 20.64
CA ALA A 121 -6.11 8.39 20.32
C ALA A 121 -6.60 8.24 18.87
N LEU A 122 -5.67 8.15 17.92
CA LEU A 122 -6.00 7.94 16.52
C LEU A 122 -6.61 6.56 16.29
N GLN A 123 -6.14 5.53 16.98
CA GLN A 123 -6.67 4.17 16.85
C GLN A 123 -8.09 4.05 17.42
N LEU A 124 -8.37 4.70 18.56
CA LEU A 124 -9.73 4.83 19.12
C LEU A 124 -10.67 5.52 18.11
N TRP A 125 -10.21 6.57 17.42
CA TRP A 125 -11.00 7.22 16.37
C TRP A 125 -11.23 6.31 15.16
N LYS A 126 -10.18 5.61 14.69
CA LYS A 126 -10.30 4.67 13.56
C LYS A 126 -11.38 3.61 13.83
N PHE A 127 -11.43 3.05 15.04
CA PHE A 127 -12.48 2.10 15.43
C PHE A 127 -13.81 2.76 15.83
N GLY A 128 -13.87 4.09 15.89
CA GLY A 128 -15.08 4.82 16.25
C GLY A 128 -15.47 4.72 17.73
N LEU A 129 -14.51 4.37 18.59
CA LEU A 129 -14.67 4.29 20.04
C LEU A 129 -14.79 5.67 20.69
N VAL A 130 -14.15 6.67 20.08
CA VAL A 130 -14.32 8.09 20.41
C VAL A 130 -15.13 8.78 19.32
N LYS A 131 -15.93 9.78 19.72
CA LYS A 131 -16.69 10.61 18.79
C LYS A 131 -15.73 11.29 17.81
N ASP A 132 -16.07 11.27 16.53
CA ASP A 132 -15.33 11.98 15.48
C ASP A 132 -15.42 13.51 15.71
N PRO A 133 -14.30 14.19 16.04
CA PRO A 133 -14.31 15.62 16.29
C PRO A 133 -13.83 16.42 15.07
N PHE A 134 -13.45 15.75 13.98
CA PHE A 134 -12.86 16.41 12.84
C PHE A 134 -13.93 17.10 11.98
N LYS A 135 -13.52 18.20 11.36
CA LYS A 135 -14.19 18.73 10.16
C LYS A 135 -13.41 18.31 8.94
N TYR A 136 -14.07 18.33 7.78
CA TYR A 136 -13.52 17.84 6.54
C TYR A 136 -13.66 18.85 5.42
N THR A 137 -12.62 18.90 4.59
CA THR A 137 -12.56 19.69 3.36
C THR A 137 -12.00 18.83 2.23
N VAL A 138 -12.37 19.12 1.00
CA VAL A 138 -11.71 18.53 -0.17
C VAL A 138 -10.31 19.13 -0.25
N PHE A 139 -9.29 18.28 -0.31
CA PHE A 139 -7.90 18.71 -0.50
C PHE A 139 -7.61 18.92 -1.98
N GLU A 140 -8.00 17.95 -2.83
CA GLU A 140 -7.82 17.98 -4.27
C GLU A 140 -8.76 16.98 -4.96
N LYS A 141 -9.08 17.23 -6.23
CA LYS A 141 -9.69 16.24 -7.12
C LYS A 141 -8.58 15.43 -7.80
N GLN A 142 -8.54 14.13 -7.54
CA GLN A 142 -7.48 13.25 -8.02
C GLN A 142 -7.70 12.87 -9.50
N PRO A 143 -6.65 12.40 -10.20
CA PRO A 143 -6.76 11.98 -11.61
C PRO A 143 -7.74 10.85 -11.88
N ASN A 144 -8.04 10.01 -10.88
CA ASN A 144 -9.07 8.97 -11.00
C ASN A 144 -10.52 9.51 -10.95
N GLY A 145 -10.69 10.83 -10.84
CA GLY A 145 -11.99 11.50 -10.79
C GLY A 145 -12.56 11.69 -9.39
N GLU A 146 -11.97 11.06 -8.37
CA GLU A 146 -12.45 11.07 -6.99
C GLU A 146 -11.79 12.19 -6.17
N ASP A 147 -12.54 12.75 -5.23
CA ASP A 147 -12.00 13.73 -4.29
C ASP A 147 -11.17 13.03 -3.19
N VAL A 148 -9.97 13.55 -2.91
CA VAL A 148 -9.28 13.27 -1.65
C VAL A 148 -9.70 14.33 -0.63
N LYS A 149 -10.25 13.87 0.49
CA LYS A 149 -10.61 14.75 1.61
C LYS A 149 -9.46 14.87 2.58
N ARG A 150 -9.49 15.89 3.43
CA ARG A 150 -8.60 16.00 4.58
C ARG A 150 -9.33 16.43 5.84
N THR A 151 -8.81 16.03 6.99
CA THR A 151 -9.20 16.62 8.26
C THR A 151 -8.78 18.08 8.32
N ALA A 152 -9.62 18.93 8.91
CA ALA A 152 -9.43 20.36 9.07
C ALA A 152 -10.12 20.86 10.33
N LEU A 153 -9.79 22.09 10.75
CA LEU A 153 -10.42 22.78 11.89
C LEU A 153 -11.72 23.50 11.51
N GLU A 154 -11.87 23.75 10.21
CA GLU A 154 -13.06 24.33 9.57
C GLU A 154 -13.51 23.42 8.44
N GLY A 155 -14.77 23.56 8.01
CA GLY A 155 -15.36 22.72 6.98
C GLY A 155 -16.63 22.02 7.47
N LYS A 156 -16.94 20.88 6.86
CA LYS A 156 -18.16 20.12 7.18
C LYS A 156 -17.87 19.06 8.23
N GLU A 157 -18.79 18.87 9.16
CA GLU A 157 -18.76 17.69 10.02
C GLU A 157 -18.87 16.42 9.18
N GLY A 158 -18.30 15.34 9.69
CA GLY A 158 -18.31 14.04 9.03
C GLY A 158 -18.33 12.90 10.02
N ASN A 159 -18.20 11.70 9.49
CA ASN A 159 -18.07 10.48 10.29
C ASN A 159 -17.25 9.49 9.44
N PHE A 160 -15.93 9.67 9.42
CA PHE A 160 -15.02 8.87 8.59
C PHE A 160 -14.43 7.67 9.33
N GLY A 161 -14.33 7.72 10.66
CA GLY A 161 -13.91 6.56 11.46
C GLY A 161 -14.93 5.42 11.43
N LYS A 162 -14.81 4.47 12.38
CA LYS A 162 -15.64 3.25 12.53
C LYS A 162 -15.29 2.14 11.52
N PHE A 163 -14.01 1.81 11.42
CA PHE A 163 -13.53 0.68 10.64
C PHE A 163 -13.57 -0.61 11.46
N ASP A 164 -14.00 -1.72 10.85
CA ASP A 164 -13.93 -3.03 11.50
C ASP A 164 -12.51 -3.58 11.59
N ILE A 165 -11.65 -3.22 10.63
CA ILE A 165 -10.26 -3.67 10.49
C ILE A 165 -9.40 -2.46 10.14
N VAL A 166 -8.23 -2.36 10.76
CA VAL A 166 -7.23 -1.33 10.46
C VAL A 166 -5.94 -2.00 10.02
N LEU A 167 -5.42 -1.66 8.85
CA LEU A 167 -4.12 -2.12 8.35
C LEU A 167 -3.14 -0.92 8.30
N ASN A 168 -2.15 -0.90 9.16
CA ASN A 168 -1.11 0.12 9.22
C ASN A 168 0.13 -0.36 8.46
N VAL A 169 0.40 0.19 7.28
CA VAL A 169 1.61 -0.14 6.47
C VAL A 169 2.75 0.77 6.87
N ILE A 170 3.64 0.28 7.73
CA ILE A 170 4.74 1.06 8.34
C ILE A 170 5.97 0.18 8.56
N ALA A 171 7.15 0.79 8.56
CA ALA A 171 8.42 0.07 8.64
C ALA A 171 8.50 -0.85 9.88
N SER A 172 9.20 -1.99 9.76
CA SER A 172 9.39 -3.00 10.81
C SER A 172 9.93 -2.42 12.13
N ARG A 173 10.76 -1.36 12.05
CA ARG A 173 11.29 -0.63 13.22
C ARG A 173 10.20 -0.01 14.11
N GLN A 174 8.97 0.11 13.63
CA GLN A 174 7.81 0.61 14.38
C GLN A 174 6.98 -0.51 15.05
N ALA A 175 7.44 -1.76 15.03
CA ALA A 175 6.73 -2.90 15.63
C ALA A 175 6.47 -2.71 17.13
N HIS A 176 7.45 -2.22 17.90
CA HIS A 176 7.26 -2.00 19.34
C HIS A 176 6.23 -0.89 19.64
N PRO A 177 6.30 0.32 19.03
CA PRO A 177 5.23 1.31 19.14
C PRO A 177 3.84 0.78 18.80
N GLN A 178 3.69 0.00 17.73
CA GLN A 178 2.39 -0.62 17.38
C GLN A 178 1.92 -1.62 18.43
N LYS A 179 2.83 -2.46 18.94
CA LYS A 179 2.52 -3.37 20.04
C LYS A 179 2.02 -2.63 21.28
N MET A 180 2.62 -1.49 21.62
CA MET A 180 2.15 -0.66 22.74
C MET A 180 0.73 -0.13 22.51
N VAL A 181 0.37 0.25 21.28
CA VAL A 181 -1.02 0.65 20.97
C VAL A 181 -1.99 -0.50 21.22
N TYR A 182 -1.68 -1.71 20.73
CA TYR A 182 -2.53 -2.90 20.94
C TYR A 182 -2.69 -3.22 22.42
N THR A 183 -1.57 -3.19 23.13
CA THR A 183 -1.50 -3.43 24.58
C THR A 183 -2.40 -2.46 25.34
N VAL A 184 -2.35 -1.17 25.00
CA VAL A 184 -3.21 -0.16 25.62
C VAL A 184 -4.68 -0.40 25.29
N LEU A 185 -5.03 -0.75 24.04
CA LEU A 185 -6.42 -1.10 23.69
C LEU A 185 -6.93 -2.30 24.52
N ASP A 186 -6.11 -3.33 24.69
CA ASP A 186 -6.44 -4.49 25.53
C ASP A 186 -6.65 -4.10 27.00
N LEU A 187 -5.77 -3.25 27.55
CA LEU A 187 -5.90 -2.73 28.93
C LEU A 187 -7.16 -1.89 29.13
N MET A 188 -7.64 -1.24 28.07
CA MET A 188 -8.88 -0.47 28.05
C MET A 188 -10.14 -1.35 27.83
N GLY A 189 -9.97 -2.67 27.64
CA GLY A 189 -11.07 -3.62 27.40
C GLY A 189 -11.49 -3.76 25.92
N TYR A 190 -10.75 -3.17 24.99
CA TYR A 190 -11.03 -3.17 23.54
C TYR A 190 -10.25 -4.27 22.82
N SER A 191 -10.35 -5.52 23.29
CA SER A 191 -9.57 -6.63 22.74
C SER A 191 -9.96 -7.01 21.31
N LYS A 192 -11.22 -6.77 20.91
CA LYS A 192 -11.65 -6.98 19.53
C LYS A 192 -10.94 -6.01 18.58
N GLU A 193 -10.90 -4.74 18.95
CA GLU A 193 -10.23 -3.68 18.21
C GLU A 193 -8.72 -3.86 18.23
N SER A 194 -8.15 -4.29 19.36
CA SER A 194 -6.75 -4.72 19.43
C SER A 194 -6.46 -5.82 18.41
N GLN A 195 -7.24 -6.90 18.37
CA GLN A 195 -7.08 -8.00 17.41
C GLN A 195 -7.19 -7.55 15.95
N ASN A 196 -8.09 -6.61 15.66
CA ASN A 196 -8.36 -6.10 14.32
C ASN A 196 -7.45 -4.92 13.88
N SER A 197 -6.48 -4.52 14.70
CA SER A 197 -5.50 -3.48 14.36
C SER A 197 -4.19 -4.12 13.92
N HIS A 198 -3.91 -4.15 12.63
CA HIS A 198 -2.79 -4.89 12.05
C HIS A 198 -1.65 -3.97 11.62
N HIS A 199 -0.41 -4.37 11.91
CA HIS A 199 0.80 -3.68 11.44
C HIS A 199 1.39 -4.46 10.27
N ILE A 200 1.18 -4.01 9.04
CA ILE A 200 1.85 -4.57 7.87
C ILE A 200 3.29 -4.02 7.84
N ALA A 201 4.20 -4.80 8.42
CA ALA A 201 5.61 -4.44 8.56
C ALA A 201 6.36 -4.64 7.26
N TYR A 202 7.20 -3.67 6.89
CA TYR A 202 8.14 -3.80 5.77
C TYR A 202 9.56 -3.36 6.16
N GLU A 203 10.56 -4.00 5.56
CA GLU A 203 11.97 -3.59 5.63
C GLU A 203 12.29 -2.51 4.59
N PHE A 204 13.35 -1.74 4.85
CA PHE A 204 13.71 -0.62 3.99
C PHE A 204 14.15 -1.08 2.59
N VAL A 205 13.85 -0.24 1.60
CA VAL A 205 14.45 -0.34 0.26
C VAL A 205 15.79 0.38 0.30
N GLY A 206 16.82 -0.30 -0.20
CA GLY A 206 18.15 0.29 -0.43
C GLY A 206 18.60 0.07 -1.87
N LEU A 207 19.73 0.69 -2.20
CA LEU A 207 20.46 0.42 -3.44
C LEU A 207 21.55 -0.61 -3.18
N GLU A 208 22.21 -1.08 -4.25
CA GLU A 208 23.40 -1.89 -4.08
C GLU A 208 24.47 -1.13 -3.29
N GLY A 209 24.81 -1.64 -2.10
CA GLY A 209 25.90 -1.13 -1.29
C GLY A 209 25.61 0.14 -0.48
N GLU A 210 24.44 0.77 -0.60
CA GLU A 210 24.14 2.04 0.08
C GLU A 210 22.70 2.14 0.61
N ASP A 211 22.57 2.70 1.82
CA ASP A 211 21.28 3.05 2.44
C ASP A 211 20.90 4.51 2.14
N PHE A 212 19.61 4.78 1.98
CA PHE A 212 19.12 6.14 1.83
C PHE A 212 19.26 6.95 3.13
N SER A 213 19.88 8.12 3.03
CA SER A 213 20.12 9.04 4.13
C SER A 213 19.61 10.43 3.78
N GLY A 214 18.59 10.90 4.51
CA GLY A 214 18.08 12.27 4.33
C GLY A 214 19.13 13.34 4.63
N ARG A 215 20.00 13.11 5.63
CA ARG A 215 21.04 14.07 6.05
C ARG A 215 22.22 14.15 5.06
N HIS A 216 22.62 13.03 4.48
CA HIS A 216 23.74 12.99 3.53
C HIS A 216 23.29 13.11 2.07
N GLY A 217 21.98 13.11 1.79
CA GLY A 217 21.45 13.29 0.45
C GLY A 217 21.65 12.08 -0.47
N THR A 218 21.87 10.88 0.06
CA THR A 218 22.17 9.68 -0.76
C THR A 218 20.96 9.18 -1.57
N TRP A 219 19.80 9.82 -1.42
CA TRP A 219 18.58 9.58 -2.20
C TRP A 219 18.50 10.42 -3.48
N ILE A 220 19.38 11.40 -3.67
CA ILE A 220 19.37 12.29 -4.86
C ILE A 220 19.62 11.45 -6.12
N GLY A 221 18.74 11.58 -7.12
CA GLY A 221 18.76 10.77 -8.35
C GLY A 221 18.04 9.42 -8.23
N TYR A 222 17.50 9.11 -7.05
CA TYR A 222 16.74 7.89 -6.77
C TYR A 222 15.41 8.21 -6.10
N SER A 223 14.88 9.43 -6.31
CA SER A 223 13.48 9.68 -5.96
C SER A 223 12.58 8.78 -6.81
N VAL A 224 11.35 8.55 -6.35
CA VAL A 224 10.39 7.74 -7.11
C VAL A 224 10.16 8.33 -8.51
N ASP A 225 10.18 9.65 -8.65
CA ASP A 225 10.06 10.30 -9.95
C ASP A 225 11.26 10.00 -10.86
N ASP A 226 12.49 10.16 -10.35
CA ASP A 226 13.72 9.83 -11.09
C ASP A 226 13.72 8.37 -11.56
N VAL A 227 13.24 7.48 -10.68
CA VAL A 227 13.19 6.05 -10.94
C VAL A 227 12.14 5.72 -12.01
N ILE A 228 10.95 6.32 -11.96
CA ILE A 228 9.93 6.12 -13.01
C ILE A 228 10.41 6.68 -14.34
N ASP A 229 11.06 7.85 -14.35
CA ASP A 229 11.59 8.46 -15.56
C ASP A 229 12.64 7.56 -16.20
N LYS A 230 13.61 7.06 -15.40
CA LYS A 230 14.63 6.15 -15.90
C LYS A 230 14.06 4.82 -16.35
N ALA A 231 13.09 4.26 -15.62
CA ALA A 231 12.39 3.04 -16.01
C ALA A 231 11.69 3.22 -17.36
N THR A 232 11.06 4.38 -17.58
CA THR A 232 10.34 4.70 -18.82
C THR A 232 11.31 4.81 -19.99
N GLU A 233 12.45 5.49 -19.81
CA GLU A 233 13.52 5.57 -20.82
C GLU A 233 14.01 4.17 -21.24
N LEU A 234 14.27 3.29 -20.26
CA LEU A 234 14.72 1.92 -20.53
C LEU A 234 13.62 1.08 -21.19
N ALA A 235 12.37 1.20 -20.75
CA ALA A 235 11.23 0.50 -21.35
C ALA A 235 10.99 0.92 -22.80
N MET A 236 11.21 2.20 -23.13
CA MET A 236 11.03 2.75 -24.48
C MET A 236 11.86 2.00 -25.53
N VAL A 237 13.09 1.60 -25.18
CA VAL A 237 13.98 0.84 -26.08
C VAL A 237 13.34 -0.50 -26.50
N GLU A 238 12.66 -1.18 -25.58
CA GLU A 238 12.02 -2.46 -25.89
C GLU A 238 10.66 -2.28 -26.55
N VAL A 239 9.89 -1.25 -26.16
CA VAL A 239 8.61 -0.90 -26.79
C VAL A 239 8.80 -0.51 -28.26
N ASP A 240 9.83 0.28 -28.57
CA ASP A 240 10.14 0.71 -29.93
C ASP A 240 10.47 -0.48 -30.84
N LYS A 241 11.29 -1.44 -30.36
CA LYS A 241 11.61 -2.67 -31.11
C LYS A 241 10.38 -3.52 -31.43
N ARG A 242 9.39 -3.54 -30.53
CA ARG A 242 8.18 -4.37 -30.67
C ARG A 242 7.08 -3.69 -31.48
N ASN A 243 7.07 -2.35 -31.51
CA ASN A 243 6.05 -1.54 -32.17
C ASN A 243 6.67 -0.47 -33.09
N PRO A 244 7.56 -0.82 -34.04
CA PRO A 244 8.34 0.17 -34.78
C PRO A 244 7.46 1.17 -35.55
N GLU A 245 6.31 0.72 -36.04
CA GLU A 245 5.38 1.49 -36.88
C GLU A 245 4.36 2.34 -36.08
N ASP A 246 4.31 2.22 -34.75
CA ASP A 246 3.39 3.01 -33.93
C ASP A 246 3.95 4.42 -33.63
N SER A 247 3.07 5.36 -33.25
CA SER A 247 3.46 6.73 -32.94
C SER A 247 4.29 6.83 -31.66
N ASP A 248 5.13 7.85 -31.58
CA ASP A 248 5.94 8.14 -30.38
C ASP A 248 5.05 8.33 -29.15
N GLU A 249 3.90 9.01 -29.29
CA GLU A 249 2.92 9.18 -28.20
C GLU A 249 2.39 7.82 -27.68
N PHE A 250 2.10 6.87 -28.57
CA PHE A 250 1.68 5.53 -28.17
C PHE A 250 2.82 4.80 -27.45
N LYS A 251 4.04 4.84 -28.01
CA LYS A 251 5.21 4.18 -27.45
C LYS A 251 5.56 4.73 -26.06
N GLU A 252 5.52 6.05 -25.88
CA GLU A 252 5.75 6.72 -24.60
C GLU A 252 4.70 6.31 -23.55
N ALA A 253 3.42 6.28 -23.94
CA ALA A 253 2.35 5.85 -23.04
C ALA A 253 2.53 4.39 -22.59
N VAL A 254 2.87 3.48 -23.51
CA VAL A 254 3.13 2.07 -23.20
C VAL A 254 4.39 1.93 -22.34
N ALA A 255 5.49 2.62 -22.69
CA ALA A 255 6.73 2.60 -21.91
C ALA A 255 6.51 3.08 -20.47
N ASN A 256 5.69 4.12 -20.27
CA ASN A 256 5.34 4.58 -18.94
C ASN A 256 4.51 3.53 -18.16
N GLN A 257 3.54 2.87 -18.80
CA GLN A 257 2.76 1.80 -18.19
C GLN A 257 3.62 0.58 -17.82
N VAL A 258 4.61 0.25 -18.64
CA VAL A 258 5.61 -0.79 -18.37
C VAL A 258 6.46 -0.40 -17.15
N ALA A 259 6.98 0.82 -17.13
CA ALA A 259 7.78 1.35 -16.04
C ALA A 259 7.04 1.32 -14.69
N VAL A 260 5.80 1.81 -14.67
CA VAL A 260 4.95 1.78 -13.46
C VAL A 260 4.67 0.34 -13.05
N GLY A 261 4.35 -0.54 -14.01
CA GLY A 261 4.12 -1.95 -13.75
C GLY A 261 5.34 -2.63 -13.12
N ALA A 262 6.52 -2.41 -13.71
CA ALA A 262 7.81 -2.93 -13.24
C ALA A 262 8.08 -2.52 -11.79
N MET A 263 7.93 -1.24 -11.47
CA MET A 263 8.12 -0.73 -10.11
C MET A 263 7.18 -1.37 -9.10
N ARG A 264 5.90 -1.46 -9.43
CA ARG A 264 4.90 -2.06 -8.52
C ARG A 264 5.13 -3.55 -8.32
N TYR A 265 5.39 -4.28 -9.40
CA TYR A 265 5.68 -5.71 -9.33
C TYR A 265 6.93 -5.99 -8.51
N PHE A 266 8.01 -5.25 -8.76
CA PHE A 266 9.28 -5.43 -8.06
C PHE A 266 9.12 -5.27 -6.54
N MET A 267 8.38 -4.24 -6.10
CA MET A 267 8.11 -4.00 -4.68
C MET A 267 7.19 -5.07 -4.07
N LEU A 268 6.20 -5.56 -4.82
CA LEU A 268 5.23 -6.56 -4.33
C LEU A 268 5.74 -8.00 -4.38
N ASN A 269 6.72 -8.30 -5.25
CA ASN A 269 7.34 -9.61 -5.39
C ASN A 269 8.35 -9.89 -4.28
N ALA A 270 8.94 -8.84 -3.71
CA ALA A 270 9.76 -8.96 -2.52
C ALA A 270 8.89 -9.32 -1.30
N SER A 271 9.43 -10.16 -0.41
CA SER A 271 8.78 -10.39 0.87
C SER A 271 8.99 -9.17 1.78
N PRO A 272 7.96 -8.67 2.49
CA PRO A 272 8.09 -7.45 3.29
C PRO A 272 9.14 -7.54 4.40
N ASP A 273 9.49 -8.74 4.86
CA ASP A 273 10.49 -8.98 5.92
C ASP A 273 11.95 -8.92 5.42
N ARG A 274 12.19 -8.64 4.13
CA ARG A 274 13.52 -8.60 3.53
C ARG A 274 13.84 -7.21 3.00
N LYS A 275 15.08 -6.77 3.25
CA LYS A 275 15.65 -5.60 2.60
C LYS A 275 15.62 -5.81 1.08
N ILE A 276 15.07 -4.83 0.37
CA ILE A 276 15.01 -4.84 -1.08
C ILE A 276 16.23 -4.11 -1.63
N THR A 277 16.97 -4.75 -2.54
CA THR A 277 18.04 -4.11 -3.31
C THR A 277 17.55 -3.91 -4.73
N PHE A 278 17.21 -2.68 -5.09
CA PHE A 278 16.64 -2.36 -6.39
C PHE A 278 17.65 -2.58 -7.54
N ARG A 279 17.20 -3.22 -8.63
CA ARG A 279 17.98 -3.49 -9.84
C ARG A 279 17.13 -3.33 -11.09
N TRP A 280 17.64 -2.55 -12.05
CA TRP A 280 16.93 -2.24 -13.30
C TRP A 280 16.68 -3.47 -14.15
N GLU A 281 17.68 -4.32 -14.28
CA GLU A 281 17.66 -5.50 -15.15
C GLU A 281 16.60 -6.51 -14.68
N GLN A 282 16.36 -6.57 -13.36
CA GLN A 282 15.34 -7.44 -12.78
C GLN A 282 13.93 -6.83 -12.90
N ALA A 283 13.79 -5.52 -12.66
CA ALA A 283 12.48 -4.86 -12.71
C ALA A 283 11.91 -4.83 -14.13
N LEU A 284 12.75 -4.70 -15.15
CA LEU A 284 12.37 -4.53 -16.56
C LEU A 284 12.60 -5.78 -17.43
N ASP A 285 12.62 -6.97 -16.83
CA ASP A 285 12.81 -8.22 -17.60
C ASP A 285 11.53 -8.62 -18.36
N PHE A 286 11.56 -8.54 -19.68
CA PHE A 286 10.45 -8.96 -20.55
C PHE A 286 10.34 -10.47 -20.75
N ASN A 287 11.29 -11.26 -20.24
CA ASN A 287 11.33 -12.71 -20.37
C ASN A 287 11.39 -13.45 -19.02
N GLY A 288 11.47 -12.70 -17.92
CA GLY A 288 11.63 -13.21 -16.56
C GLY A 288 10.46 -12.89 -15.63
N ASP A 289 10.72 -13.09 -14.34
CA ASP A 289 9.76 -12.86 -13.25
C ASP A 289 9.57 -11.36 -12.97
N ALA A 290 8.90 -10.67 -13.89
CA ALA A 290 8.65 -9.23 -13.83
C ALA A 290 7.34 -8.81 -14.51
N ALA A 291 6.86 -7.61 -14.18
CA ALA A 291 5.62 -7.05 -14.72
C ALA A 291 5.53 -7.04 -16.26
N PRO A 292 6.59 -6.67 -17.01
CA PRO A 292 6.52 -6.59 -18.46
C PRO A 292 6.16 -7.94 -19.10
N TYR A 293 6.62 -9.06 -18.51
CA TYR A 293 6.26 -10.41 -18.97
C TYR A 293 4.75 -10.69 -18.84
N LEU A 294 4.14 -10.33 -17.70
CA LEU A 294 2.70 -10.51 -17.48
C LEU A 294 1.88 -9.61 -18.41
N GLN A 295 2.27 -8.34 -18.55
CA GLN A 295 1.60 -7.38 -19.44
C GLN A 295 1.67 -7.83 -20.90
N TYR A 296 2.82 -8.34 -21.35
CA TYR A 296 3.01 -8.86 -22.69
C TYR A 296 2.15 -10.11 -22.95
N ALA A 297 2.07 -11.03 -21.99
CA ALA A 297 1.20 -12.20 -22.10
C ALA A 297 -0.28 -11.81 -22.26
N LEU A 298 -0.74 -10.79 -21.52
CA LEU A 298 -2.09 -10.24 -21.65
C LEU A 298 -2.32 -9.56 -23.02
N ALA A 299 -1.38 -8.72 -23.48
CA ALA A 299 -1.46 -8.07 -24.79
C ALA A 299 -1.53 -9.10 -25.93
N ARG A 300 -0.79 -10.21 -25.81
CA ARG A 300 -0.86 -11.34 -26.76
C ARG A 300 -2.24 -11.98 -26.77
N ALA A 301 -2.85 -12.22 -25.61
CA ALA A 301 -4.20 -12.77 -25.52
C ALA A 301 -5.23 -11.84 -26.19
N ASN A 302 -5.16 -10.53 -25.94
CA ASN A 302 -6.00 -9.53 -26.60
C ASN A 302 -5.87 -9.61 -28.12
N ARG A 303 -4.63 -9.65 -28.65
CA ARG A 303 -4.38 -9.70 -30.09
C ARG A 303 -4.90 -10.97 -30.76
N ILE A 304 -4.96 -12.10 -30.06
CA ILE A 304 -5.58 -13.33 -30.57
C ILE A 304 -7.09 -13.12 -30.73
N LEU A 305 -7.73 -12.54 -29.72
CA LEU A 305 -9.17 -12.31 -29.69
C LEU A 305 -9.62 -11.23 -30.69
N GLU A 306 -8.83 -10.18 -30.89
CA GLU A 306 -9.08 -9.15 -31.93
C GLU A 306 -9.10 -9.72 -33.34
N LYS A 307 -8.35 -10.80 -33.59
CA LYS A 307 -8.32 -11.48 -34.90
C LYS A 307 -9.49 -12.45 -35.09
N THR A 308 -10.42 -12.51 -34.14
CA THR A 308 -11.57 -13.40 -34.20
C THR A 308 -12.88 -12.63 -34.29
N GLU A 309 -13.73 -13.02 -35.23
CA GLU A 309 -15.12 -12.61 -35.21
C GLU A 309 -15.86 -13.32 -34.06
N PRO A 310 -16.91 -12.72 -33.48
CA PRO A 310 -17.78 -13.39 -32.51
C PRO A 310 -18.29 -14.71 -33.11
N GLY A 311 -17.77 -15.82 -32.60
CA GLY A 311 -18.11 -17.13 -33.12
C GLY A 311 -19.52 -17.53 -32.69
N ASN A 312 -20.38 -17.90 -33.65
CA ASN A 312 -21.66 -18.57 -33.40
C ASN A 312 -21.50 -20.09 -33.21
N GLY A 313 -20.26 -20.59 -33.15
CA GLY A 313 -19.94 -22.00 -33.01
C GLY A 313 -20.22 -22.51 -31.59
N LYS A 314 -20.64 -23.78 -31.50
CA LYS A 314 -20.84 -24.44 -30.20
C LYS A 314 -19.47 -24.70 -29.56
N ILE A 315 -19.28 -24.22 -28.32
CA ILE A 315 -18.08 -24.50 -27.53
C ILE A 315 -18.10 -25.97 -27.10
N GLU A 316 -17.13 -26.76 -27.56
CA GLU A 316 -17.01 -28.19 -27.23
C GLU A 316 -15.81 -28.43 -26.32
N LEU A 317 -15.98 -28.16 -25.01
CA LEU A 317 -14.91 -28.27 -24.01
C LEU A 317 -14.33 -29.68 -23.89
N SER A 318 -15.08 -30.73 -24.26
CA SER A 318 -14.58 -32.12 -24.27
C SER A 318 -13.47 -32.36 -25.30
N LYS A 319 -13.22 -31.42 -26.22
CA LYS A 319 -12.12 -31.47 -27.18
C LYS A 319 -10.82 -30.84 -26.65
N ILE A 320 -10.84 -30.28 -25.45
CA ILE A 320 -9.65 -29.81 -24.74
C ILE A 320 -8.97 -31.04 -24.12
N VAL A 321 -7.87 -31.48 -24.70
CA VAL A 321 -7.25 -32.78 -24.38
C VAL A 321 -5.74 -32.71 -24.20
N SER A 322 -5.11 -31.57 -24.50
CA SER A 322 -3.67 -31.44 -24.36
C SER A 322 -3.27 -31.05 -22.93
N ASP A 323 -2.10 -31.51 -22.48
CA ASP A 323 -1.58 -31.13 -21.17
C ASP A 323 -1.42 -29.60 -21.01
N PRO A 324 -0.91 -28.83 -22.00
CA PRO A 324 -0.84 -27.38 -21.90
C PRO A 324 -2.21 -26.70 -21.71
N GLU A 325 -3.26 -27.21 -22.35
CA GLU A 325 -4.61 -26.70 -22.16
C GLU A 325 -5.12 -26.96 -20.74
N PHE A 326 -4.98 -28.21 -20.27
CA PHE A 326 -5.43 -28.63 -18.95
C PHE A 326 -4.73 -27.87 -17.82
N GLU A 327 -3.40 -27.75 -17.88
CA GLU A 327 -2.62 -27.06 -16.85
C GLU A 327 -2.94 -25.55 -16.80
N LEU A 328 -3.19 -24.92 -17.96
CA LEU A 328 -3.61 -23.51 -17.99
C LEU A 328 -5.02 -23.33 -17.38
N VAL A 329 -5.98 -24.17 -17.74
CA VAL A 329 -7.35 -24.10 -17.17
C VAL A 329 -7.33 -24.34 -15.66
N LYS A 330 -6.52 -25.30 -15.19
CA LYS A 330 -6.32 -25.58 -13.77
C LYS A 330 -5.65 -24.41 -13.04
N ALA A 331 -4.70 -23.72 -13.66
CA ALA A 331 -4.10 -22.53 -13.06
C ALA A 331 -5.09 -21.36 -13.00
N ILE A 332 -5.92 -21.18 -14.03
CA ILE A 332 -6.99 -20.17 -14.04
C ILE A 332 -7.98 -20.41 -12.89
N SER A 333 -8.41 -21.66 -12.67
CA SER A 333 -9.41 -21.97 -11.63
C SER A 333 -8.93 -21.71 -10.20
N LYS A 334 -7.61 -21.64 -9.99
CA LYS A 334 -7.00 -21.35 -8.68
C LYS A 334 -6.99 -19.87 -8.29
N PHE A 335 -7.23 -18.94 -9.21
CA PHE A 335 -7.11 -17.50 -8.90
C PHE A 335 -7.91 -17.06 -7.66
N PRO A 336 -9.19 -17.46 -7.47
CA PRO A 336 -9.94 -17.08 -6.28
C PRO A 336 -9.33 -17.62 -4.98
N GLU A 337 -8.75 -18.83 -5.01
CA GLU A 337 -8.05 -19.43 -3.88
C GLU A 337 -6.79 -18.64 -3.54
N GLU A 338 -5.98 -18.26 -4.54
CA GLU A 338 -4.77 -17.46 -4.30
C GLU A 338 -5.06 -16.12 -3.62
N ILE A 339 -6.13 -15.43 -4.03
CA ILE A 339 -6.58 -14.18 -3.39
C ILE A 339 -7.01 -14.44 -1.95
N LEU A 340 -7.80 -15.49 -1.73
CA LEU A 340 -8.32 -15.83 -0.41
C LEU A 340 -7.19 -16.24 0.55
N GLU A 341 -6.17 -16.93 0.05
CA GLU A 341 -5.03 -17.33 0.85
C GLU A 341 -4.17 -16.14 1.28
N VAL A 342 -3.97 -15.13 0.41
CA VAL A 342 -3.31 -13.87 0.83
C VAL A 342 -4.12 -13.16 1.92
N ALA A 343 -5.45 -13.10 1.77
CA ALA A 343 -6.31 -12.49 2.79
C ALA A 343 -6.29 -13.27 4.12
N ARG A 344 -6.35 -14.61 4.09
CA ARG A 344 -6.29 -15.48 5.27
C ARG A 344 -4.93 -15.50 5.95
N ALA A 345 -3.87 -15.26 5.19
CA ALA A 345 -2.51 -15.17 5.70
C ALA A 345 -2.25 -13.85 6.43
N MET A 346 -3.14 -12.84 6.33
CA MET A 346 -3.09 -11.64 7.15
C MET A 346 -3.38 -11.95 8.62
N ARG A 347 -2.38 -12.51 9.29
CA ARG A 347 -2.42 -12.85 10.70
C ARG A 347 -1.45 -11.95 11.45
N LYS A 348 -1.93 -11.46 12.59
CA LYS A 348 -1.10 -10.69 13.51
C LYS A 348 -0.17 -11.67 14.24
N GLU A 349 1.12 -11.42 14.09
CA GLU A 349 2.23 -12.06 14.80
C GLU A 349 2.90 -11.04 15.74
N VAL A 350 3.83 -11.50 16.58
CA VAL A 350 4.55 -10.64 17.55
C VAL A 350 5.30 -9.49 16.86
N TRP A 351 5.81 -9.72 15.66
CA TRP A 351 6.66 -8.77 14.91
C TRP A 351 5.89 -7.90 13.90
N GLY A 352 4.58 -8.10 13.76
CA GLY A 352 3.76 -7.46 12.74
C GLY A 352 2.70 -8.41 12.18
N THR A 353 2.05 -8.03 11.10
CA THR A 353 1.04 -8.81 10.40
C THR A 353 1.64 -9.31 9.10
N SER A 354 1.52 -10.62 8.85
CA SER A 354 2.04 -11.21 7.63
C SER A 354 1.29 -10.67 6.41
N PHE A 355 2.02 -10.29 5.37
CA PHE A 355 1.45 -9.87 4.10
C PHE A 355 2.25 -10.49 2.96
N ILE A 356 1.69 -11.53 2.36
CA ILE A 356 2.35 -12.36 1.34
C ILE A 356 1.94 -11.94 -0.08
N SER A 357 2.10 -10.65 -0.40
CA SER A 357 1.77 -10.11 -1.74
C SER A 357 2.51 -10.83 -2.87
N ASN A 358 3.72 -11.31 -2.58
CA ASN A 358 4.57 -12.06 -3.49
C ASN A 358 3.93 -13.37 -3.99
N ARG A 359 2.90 -13.86 -3.29
CA ARG A 359 2.11 -15.00 -3.75
C ARG A 359 1.34 -14.69 -5.04
N ILE A 360 0.81 -13.46 -5.16
CA ILE A 360 0.05 -13.04 -6.34
C ILE A 360 0.97 -12.77 -7.53
N THR A 361 2.16 -12.21 -7.31
CA THR A 361 3.17 -12.03 -8.37
C THR A 361 3.63 -13.38 -8.89
N ALA A 362 4.00 -14.32 -8.01
CA ALA A 362 4.39 -15.68 -8.39
C ALA A 362 3.27 -16.43 -9.15
N TYR A 363 2.01 -16.30 -8.71
CA TYR A 363 0.86 -16.82 -9.43
C TYR A 363 0.74 -16.23 -10.84
N GLY A 364 0.81 -14.90 -10.95
CA GLY A 364 0.74 -14.19 -12.23
C GLY A 364 1.85 -14.61 -13.19
N TYR A 365 3.08 -14.72 -12.71
CA TYR A 365 4.22 -15.21 -13.51
C TYR A 365 3.96 -16.63 -14.03
N ASN A 366 3.60 -17.57 -13.14
CA ASN A 366 3.29 -18.94 -13.55
C ASN A 366 2.14 -19.00 -14.55
N LEU A 367 1.09 -18.20 -14.36
CA LEU A 367 -0.04 -18.13 -15.28
C LEU A 367 0.39 -17.65 -16.67
N ALA A 368 1.25 -16.62 -16.75
CA ALA A 368 1.82 -16.12 -18.01
C ALA A 368 2.72 -17.17 -18.70
N THR A 369 3.51 -17.92 -17.93
CA THR A 369 4.34 -19.02 -18.46
C THR A 369 3.50 -20.16 -19.02
N LEU A 370 2.44 -20.57 -18.32
CA LEU A 370 1.52 -21.60 -18.80
C LEU A 370 0.79 -21.16 -20.07
N PHE A 371 0.38 -19.89 -20.15
CA PHE A 371 -0.22 -19.33 -21.36
C PHE A 371 0.74 -19.33 -22.53
N SER A 372 2.02 -18.99 -22.31
CA SER A 372 3.04 -19.04 -23.36
C SER A 372 3.22 -20.47 -23.89
N LYS A 373 3.31 -21.47 -23.01
CA LYS A 373 3.39 -22.89 -23.40
C LYS A 373 2.15 -23.36 -24.18
N PHE A 374 0.96 -22.96 -23.75
CA PHE A 374 -0.28 -23.21 -24.47
C PHE A 374 -0.25 -22.58 -25.86
N TYR A 375 0.13 -21.31 -25.97
CA TYR A 375 0.21 -20.59 -27.23
C TYR A 375 1.17 -21.25 -28.24
N ASP A 376 2.34 -21.70 -27.78
CA ASP A 376 3.36 -22.33 -28.63
C ASP A 376 2.93 -23.74 -29.09
N SER A 377 2.23 -24.48 -28.24
CA SER A 377 1.90 -25.90 -28.48
C SER A 377 0.53 -26.13 -29.10
N CYS A 378 -0.41 -25.20 -28.94
CA CYS A 378 -1.82 -25.36 -29.29
C CYS A 378 -2.27 -24.25 -30.26
N PRO A 379 -2.26 -24.48 -31.58
CA PRO A 379 -2.73 -23.50 -32.55
C PRO A 379 -4.17 -23.07 -32.25
N VAL A 380 -4.41 -21.78 -32.01
CA VAL A 380 -5.76 -21.28 -31.68
C VAL A 380 -6.55 -20.97 -32.94
N LEU A 381 -6.07 -20.02 -33.76
CA LEU A 381 -6.82 -19.51 -34.92
C LEU A 381 -6.94 -20.51 -36.07
N LYS A 382 -6.00 -21.46 -36.16
CA LYS A 382 -5.93 -22.48 -37.21
C LYS A 382 -6.49 -23.84 -36.78
N ALA A 383 -7.12 -23.93 -35.61
CA ALA A 383 -7.72 -25.17 -35.14
C ALA A 383 -9.04 -25.48 -35.87
N GLU A 384 -9.39 -26.76 -35.89
CA GLU A 384 -10.68 -27.24 -36.40
C GLU A 384 -11.87 -26.63 -35.64
N PRO A 385 -13.04 -26.47 -36.28
CA PRO A 385 -14.27 -26.06 -35.61
C PRO A 385 -14.61 -26.93 -34.38
N GLY A 386 -15.10 -26.29 -33.33
CA GLY A 386 -15.30 -26.84 -31.99
C GLY A 386 -14.04 -26.71 -31.12
N VAL A 387 -12.87 -27.11 -31.63
CA VAL A 387 -11.58 -26.97 -30.91
C VAL A 387 -11.16 -25.50 -30.85
N ARG A 388 -11.32 -24.79 -31.96
CA ARG A 388 -11.02 -23.35 -32.04
C ARG A 388 -11.83 -22.57 -31.00
N GLU A 389 -13.14 -22.78 -30.92
CA GLU A 389 -14.03 -22.10 -29.99
C GLU A 389 -13.68 -22.44 -28.53
N ALA A 390 -13.35 -23.70 -28.25
CA ALA A 390 -12.88 -24.12 -26.92
C ALA A 390 -11.55 -23.44 -26.54
N ARG A 391 -10.58 -23.35 -27.45
CA ARG A 391 -9.31 -22.64 -27.24
C ARG A 391 -9.49 -21.14 -27.08
N LEU A 392 -10.38 -20.52 -27.85
CA LEU A 392 -10.72 -19.10 -27.68
C LEU A 392 -11.35 -18.83 -26.31
N ALA A 393 -12.19 -19.75 -25.80
CA ALA A 393 -12.71 -19.65 -24.45
C ALA A 393 -11.60 -19.74 -23.38
N ILE A 394 -10.57 -20.57 -23.58
CA ILE A 394 -9.38 -20.60 -22.71
C ILE A 394 -8.64 -19.25 -22.77
N VAL A 395 -8.40 -18.71 -23.97
CA VAL A 395 -7.71 -17.41 -24.15
C VAL A 395 -8.47 -16.29 -23.45
N GLU A 396 -9.80 -16.25 -23.58
CA GLU A 396 -10.64 -15.25 -22.90
C GLU A 396 -10.61 -15.42 -21.38
N SER A 397 -10.66 -16.66 -20.89
CA SER A 397 -10.56 -16.95 -19.45
C SER A 397 -9.21 -16.53 -18.88
N PHE A 398 -8.12 -16.77 -19.61
CA PHE A 398 -6.78 -16.27 -19.26
C PHE A 398 -6.75 -14.74 -19.26
N ARG A 399 -7.28 -14.08 -20.30
CA ARG A 399 -7.31 -12.61 -20.41
C ARG A 399 -7.99 -11.97 -19.21
N ILE A 400 -9.17 -12.47 -18.83
CA ILE A 400 -9.92 -11.99 -17.66
C ILE A 400 -9.10 -12.20 -16.38
N THR A 401 -8.55 -13.40 -16.20
CA THR A 401 -7.82 -13.78 -14.98
C THR A 401 -6.53 -12.97 -14.82
N MET A 402 -5.74 -12.83 -15.89
CA MET A 402 -4.52 -12.04 -15.90
C MET A 402 -4.82 -10.55 -15.68
N ALA A 403 -5.85 -9.99 -16.34
CA ALA A 403 -6.25 -8.60 -16.11
C ALA A 403 -6.67 -8.36 -14.65
N ASN A 404 -7.39 -9.31 -14.03
CA ASN A 404 -7.73 -9.22 -12.62
C ASN A 404 -6.49 -9.31 -11.72
N CYS A 405 -5.53 -10.19 -12.04
CA CYS A 405 -4.25 -10.31 -11.32
C CYS A 405 -3.46 -8.99 -11.37
N LEU A 406 -3.30 -8.40 -12.56
CA LEU A 406 -2.63 -7.10 -12.72
C LEU A 406 -3.36 -6.00 -11.94
N ARG A 407 -4.70 -5.97 -12.00
CA ARG A 407 -5.50 -4.97 -11.27
C ARG A 407 -5.35 -5.07 -9.76
N VAL A 408 -5.32 -6.28 -9.19
CA VAL A 408 -5.09 -6.48 -7.74
C VAL A 408 -3.71 -5.98 -7.32
N LEU A 409 -2.69 -6.16 -8.17
CA LEU A 409 -1.34 -5.63 -7.95
C LEU A 409 -1.25 -4.11 -8.23
N GLY A 410 -2.29 -3.51 -8.80
CA GLY A 410 -2.31 -2.13 -9.29
C GLY A 410 -1.40 -1.89 -10.50
N ILE A 411 -1.03 -2.94 -11.23
CA ILE A 411 -0.20 -2.85 -12.43
C ILE A 411 -1.08 -2.42 -13.60
N PRO A 412 -0.68 -1.40 -14.39
CA PRO A 412 -1.42 -0.97 -15.57
C PRO A 412 -1.63 -2.13 -16.56
N VAL A 413 -2.84 -2.23 -17.12
CA VAL A 413 -3.15 -3.18 -18.18
C VAL A 413 -2.77 -2.57 -19.53
N ILE A 414 -1.95 -3.30 -20.29
CA ILE A 414 -1.52 -2.89 -21.62
C ILE A 414 -2.27 -3.75 -22.64
N ASN A 415 -3.08 -3.10 -23.49
CA ASN A 415 -3.89 -3.84 -24.45
C ASN A 415 -3.08 -4.34 -25.65
N ARG A 416 -2.03 -3.60 -26.02
CA ARG A 416 -1.14 -3.88 -27.15
C ARG A 416 0.30 -3.49 -26.78
N MET A 417 1.24 -4.39 -27.05
CA MET A 417 2.68 -4.26 -26.77
C MET A 417 3.49 -4.94 -27.85
#